data_AF-A0A6B3IT00-F1
#
_entry.id   AF-A0A6B3IT00-F1
#
_cell.length_a   1.000
_cell.length_b   1.000
_cell.length_c   1.000
_cell.angle_alpha   90.00
_cell.angle_beta   90.00
_cell.angle_gamma   90.00
#
_symmetry.space_group_name_H-M   'P 1'
#
loop_
_entity.id
_entity.type
_entity.pdbx_description
1 polymer ?
#
loop_
_entity_poly.entity_id
_entity_poly.type
_entity_poly.pdbx_seq_one_letter_code
_entity_poly.pdbx_strand_id
1 'polypeptide(L)'
;MDRIRSSAPGRALLTGLLATLFAGYWLALPGAADARAEDPVELSRDGQITDRVGALGDRTDAVEDALDRLYAQQRLQLFVVYVRDFSGRSGQTWSDETANRNGLGQDDVLLSVATHDRQYAYSVDAG
;
A
#
# COMPACT_ATOMS: atom_id res chain seq x y z
N MET A 1 73.91 -38.79 29.45
CA MET A 1 73.43 -37.39 29.51
C MET A 1 72.55 -37.19 28.29
N ASP A 2 71.23 -37.25 28.43
CA ASP A 2 70.28 -36.69 27.47
C ASP A 2 68.88 -36.58 28.09
N ARG A 3 68.07 -35.71 27.52
CA ARG A 3 67.21 -34.77 28.24
C ARG A 3 65.87 -35.30 28.77
N ILE A 4 65.61 -34.89 30.00
CA ILE A 4 64.35 -34.39 30.60
C ILE A 4 63.27 -33.97 29.57
N ARG A 5 62.04 -34.50 29.68
CA ARG A 5 60.79 -33.79 30.11
C ARG A 5 59.49 -34.52 29.72
N SER A 6 58.63 -34.64 30.73
CA SER A 6 57.24 -35.13 30.73
C SER A 6 56.22 -34.19 30.06
N SER A 7 55.07 -34.81 29.77
CA SER A 7 53.67 -34.30 29.79
C SER A 7 53.03 -33.75 28.51
N ALA A 8 51.91 -34.39 28.14
CA ALA A 8 50.81 -33.94 27.25
C ALA A 8 50.03 -32.75 27.88
N PRO A 9 48.89 -32.22 27.35
CA PRO A 9 48.11 -32.50 26.11
C PRO A 9 47.64 -31.23 25.33
N GLY A 10 46.96 -31.43 24.19
CA GLY A 10 45.83 -30.56 23.81
C GLY A 10 45.87 -29.85 22.44
N ARG A 11 44.67 -29.85 21.82
CA ARG A 11 44.12 -28.81 20.93
C ARG A 11 44.55 -28.81 19.47
N ALA A 12 43.93 -29.71 18.72
CA ALA A 12 43.60 -29.52 17.31
C ALA A 12 42.63 -30.65 16.95
N LEU A 13 41.46 -30.49 16.35
CA LEU A 13 40.86 -29.42 15.56
C LEU A 13 39.40 -29.88 15.31
N LEU A 14 38.49 -28.93 15.10
CA LEU A 14 37.24 -29.08 14.35
C LEU A 14 35.98 -29.55 15.12
N THR A 15 35.58 -28.68 16.03
CA THR A 15 34.18 -28.33 16.26
C THR A 15 33.47 -28.01 14.94
N GLY A 16 32.27 -28.56 14.74
CA GLY A 16 31.22 -27.89 13.97
C GLY A 16 30.75 -28.58 12.71
N LEU A 17 29.72 -29.42 12.82
CA LEU A 17 28.61 -29.39 11.87
C LEU A 17 27.35 -30.04 12.46
N LEU A 18 26.82 -29.45 13.53
CA LEU A 18 25.51 -29.81 14.09
C LEU A 18 24.59 -28.58 13.97
N ALA A 19 24.25 -28.18 12.74
CA ALA A 19 23.35 -27.04 12.48
C ALA A 19 22.83 -26.98 11.02
N THR A 20 22.46 -28.10 10.41
CA THR A 20 21.93 -28.15 9.02
C THR A 20 20.41 -28.26 8.93
N LEU A 21 19.66 -27.75 9.91
CA LEU A 21 18.19 -27.79 9.93
C LEU A 21 17.55 -26.48 10.40
N PHE A 22 17.93 -25.32 9.85
CA PHE A 22 17.18 -24.06 10.08
C PHE A 22 17.54 -22.94 9.05
N ALA A 23 17.70 -23.28 7.77
CA ALA A 23 18.10 -22.31 6.74
C ALA A 23 17.36 -22.50 5.41
N GLY A 24 16.03 -22.70 5.46
CA GLY A 24 15.19 -22.88 4.26
C GLY A 24 13.86 -22.14 4.29
N TYR A 25 13.65 -21.25 5.26
CA TYR A 25 12.45 -20.43 5.37
C TYR A 25 12.86 -18.98 5.07
N TRP A 26 12.20 -18.34 4.11
CA TRP A 26 12.39 -16.96 3.62
C TRP A 26 13.38 -16.71 2.48
N LEU A 27 13.17 -17.33 1.31
CA LEU A 27 13.73 -16.73 0.10
C LEU A 27 12.89 -17.03 -1.14
N ALA A 28 11.85 -16.21 -1.36
CA ALA A 28 11.39 -15.77 -2.69
C ALA A 28 10.16 -14.87 -2.58
N LEU A 29 10.37 -13.60 -2.24
CA LEU A 29 9.53 -12.49 -2.74
C LEU A 29 10.36 -11.21 -2.69
N PRO A 30 11.13 -10.87 -3.73
CA PRO A 30 11.31 -9.47 -4.04
C PRO A 30 10.07 -9.04 -4.82
N GLY A 31 8.94 -8.89 -4.10
CA GLY A 31 7.91 -7.97 -4.55
C GLY A 31 8.50 -6.58 -4.43
N ALA A 32 9.29 -6.17 -5.43
CA ALA A 32 9.57 -4.77 -5.65
C ALA A 32 8.24 -4.12 -5.99
N ALA A 33 7.46 -3.79 -4.95
CA ALA A 33 6.52 -2.69 -5.04
C ALA A 33 7.40 -1.49 -5.36
N ASP A 34 7.50 -1.21 -6.66
CA ASP A 34 8.05 0.01 -7.20
C ASP A 34 7.38 1.11 -6.38
N ALA A 35 8.12 1.72 -5.44
CA ALA A 35 7.66 2.81 -4.61
C ALA A 35 7.60 4.08 -5.48
N ARG A 36 6.93 3.95 -6.62
CA ARG A 36 6.46 5.05 -7.43
C ARG A 36 5.40 5.70 -6.57
N ALA A 37 5.65 6.94 -6.17
CA ALA A 37 4.61 7.90 -5.90
C ALA A 37 3.32 7.54 -6.67
N GLU A 38 2.20 7.32 -5.97
CA GLU A 38 0.89 7.23 -6.61
C GLU A 38 0.54 8.59 -7.21
N ASP A 39 0.99 8.80 -8.46
CA ASP A 39 0.55 9.90 -9.30
C ASP A 39 -0.98 9.89 -9.47
N PRO A 40 -1.60 11.04 -9.79
CA PRO A 40 -3.04 11.14 -10.03
C PRO A 40 -3.52 9.95 -10.85
N VAL A 41 -4.37 9.14 -10.24
CA VAL A 41 -4.70 7.81 -10.74
C VAL A 41 -5.87 7.85 -11.68
N GLU A 42 -5.94 6.88 -12.59
CA GLU A 42 -7.18 6.60 -13.30
C GLU A 42 -8.16 5.91 -12.36
N LEU A 43 -9.37 6.46 -12.28
CA LEU A 43 -10.48 5.89 -11.53
C LEU A 43 -11.03 4.68 -12.26
N SER A 44 -11.64 3.77 -11.51
CA SER A 44 -12.35 2.62 -12.05
C SER A 44 -13.43 3.06 -13.04
N ARG A 45 -13.57 2.29 -14.13
CA ARG A 45 -14.65 2.48 -15.11
C ARG A 45 -15.88 1.63 -14.81
N ASP A 46 -15.75 0.68 -13.91
CA ASP A 46 -16.79 -0.29 -13.57
C ASP A 46 -17.67 0.17 -12.39
N GLY A 47 -17.30 1.28 -11.74
CA GLY A 47 -18.04 1.82 -10.61
C GLY A 47 -17.36 3.02 -9.96
N GLN A 48 -17.92 3.46 -8.83
CA GLN A 48 -17.48 4.66 -8.11
C GLN A 48 -16.32 4.41 -7.14
N ILE A 49 -15.85 3.17 -6.99
CA ILE A 49 -14.80 2.79 -6.05
C ILE A 49 -13.52 2.43 -6.79
N THR A 50 -12.41 3.04 -6.38
CA THR A 50 -11.05 2.68 -6.79
C THR A 50 -10.21 2.37 -5.56
N ASP A 51 -9.96 1.09 -5.27
CA ASP A 51 -9.16 0.67 -4.11
C ASP A 51 -7.80 0.10 -4.55
N ARG A 52 -6.74 0.92 -4.45
CA ARG A 52 -5.37 0.55 -4.86
C ARG A 52 -4.62 -0.21 -3.76
N VAL A 53 -5.10 -0.14 -2.52
CA VAL A 53 -4.42 -0.65 -1.33
C VAL A 53 -5.15 -1.79 -0.63
N GLY A 54 -6.33 -2.19 -1.14
CA GLY A 54 -7.17 -3.20 -0.51
C GLY A 54 -7.73 -2.73 0.84
N ALA A 55 -7.98 -1.43 0.99
CA ALA A 55 -8.49 -0.85 2.23
C ALA A 55 -9.87 -1.40 2.62
N LEU A 56 -10.71 -1.71 1.65
CA LEU A 56 -12.10 -2.11 1.90
C LEU A 56 -12.21 -3.57 2.34
N GLY A 57 -11.40 -4.45 1.75
CA GLY A 57 -11.50 -5.89 2.00
C GLY A 57 -12.87 -6.42 1.61
N ASP A 58 -13.59 -6.99 2.57
CA ASP A 58 -14.94 -7.54 2.42
C ASP A 58 -16.06 -6.48 2.48
N ARG A 59 -15.70 -5.20 2.63
CA ARG A 59 -16.68 -4.10 2.81
C ARG A 59 -17.02 -3.34 1.53
N THR A 60 -16.52 -3.76 0.37
CA THR A 60 -16.77 -3.09 -0.92
C THR A 60 -18.26 -2.91 -1.17
N ASP A 61 -19.05 -3.98 -1.08
CA ASP A 61 -20.50 -3.96 -1.30
C ASP A 61 -21.21 -2.95 -0.37
N ALA A 62 -20.78 -2.85 0.89
CA ALA A 62 -21.37 -1.91 1.84
C ALA A 62 -21.07 -0.43 1.49
N VAL A 63 -19.92 -0.16 0.85
CA VAL A 63 -19.57 1.17 0.34
C VAL A 63 -20.35 1.45 -0.94
N GLU A 64 -20.47 0.48 -1.85
CA GLU A 64 -21.30 0.60 -3.06
C GLU A 64 -22.75 0.95 -2.71
N ASP A 65 -23.35 0.21 -1.77
CA ASP A 65 -24.70 0.49 -1.25
C ASP A 65 -24.83 1.91 -0.69
N ALA A 66 -23.79 2.44 -0.05
CA ALA A 66 -23.79 3.78 0.49
C ALA A 66 -23.73 4.86 -0.61
N LEU A 67 -22.93 4.61 -1.65
CA LEU A 67 -22.81 5.49 -2.82
C LEU A 67 -24.11 5.49 -3.63
N ASP A 68 -24.75 4.33 -3.82
CA ASP A 68 -26.05 4.21 -4.49
C ASP A 68 -27.14 5.00 -3.76
N ARG A 69 -27.18 4.89 -2.42
CA ARG A 69 -28.13 5.68 -1.60
C ARG A 69 -27.85 7.18 -1.72
N LEU A 70 -26.60 7.59 -1.72
CA LEU A 70 -26.22 9.00 -1.86
C LEU A 70 -26.72 9.55 -3.20
N TYR A 71 -26.48 8.83 -4.29
CA TYR A 71 -26.95 9.21 -5.62
C TYR A 71 -28.49 9.24 -5.68
N ALA A 72 -29.16 8.23 -5.13
CA ALA A 72 -30.62 8.16 -5.14
C ALA A 72 -31.28 9.33 -4.39
N GLN A 73 -30.69 9.78 -3.28
CA GLN A 73 -31.24 10.82 -2.42
C GLN A 73 -30.85 12.24 -2.85
N GLN A 74 -29.59 12.43 -3.24
CA GLN A 74 -29.01 13.76 -3.45
C GLN A 74 -28.65 14.04 -4.90
N ARG A 75 -28.71 13.03 -5.79
CA ARG A 75 -28.25 13.11 -7.19
C ARG A 75 -26.78 13.50 -7.34
N LEU A 76 -25.98 13.29 -6.29
CA LEU A 76 -24.54 13.52 -6.30
C LEU A 76 -23.81 12.24 -6.69
N GLN A 77 -22.96 12.33 -7.71
CA GLN A 77 -22.13 11.20 -8.15
C GLN A 77 -20.77 11.27 -7.45
N LEU A 78 -20.66 10.58 -6.30
CA LEU A 78 -19.43 10.52 -5.52
C LEU A 78 -18.55 9.35 -5.98
N PHE A 79 -17.33 9.66 -6.41
CA PHE A 79 -16.24 8.71 -6.61
C PHE A 79 -15.36 8.65 -5.36
N VAL A 80 -14.89 7.46 -4.99
CA VAL A 80 -14.01 7.26 -3.84
C VAL A 80 -12.75 6.52 -4.29
N VAL A 81 -11.59 7.06 -3.92
CA VAL A 81 -10.30 6.44 -4.20
C VAL A 81 -9.51 6.22 -2.91
N TYR A 82 -9.06 4.98 -2.70
CA TYR A 82 -8.17 4.58 -1.61
C TYR A 82 -6.77 4.36 -2.17
N VAL A 83 -5.83 5.19 -1.73
CA VAL A 83 -4.41 5.11 -2.06
C VAL A 83 -3.58 4.95 -0.80
N ARG A 84 -2.30 4.64 -0.99
CA ARG A 84 -1.36 4.58 0.14
C ARG A 84 -1.12 5.98 0.70
N ASP A 85 -0.66 6.89 -0.13
CA ASP A 85 -0.28 8.26 0.19
C ASP A 85 -0.46 9.20 -1.02
N PHE A 86 -0.36 10.51 -0.80
CA PHE A 86 -0.50 11.52 -1.86
C PHE A 86 0.83 11.89 -2.53
N SER A 87 1.87 11.07 -2.36
CA SER A 87 3.18 11.28 -2.99
C SER A 87 3.85 12.61 -2.63
N GLY A 88 3.69 13.05 -1.37
CA GLY A 88 4.24 14.32 -0.89
C GLY A 88 3.47 15.58 -1.35
N ARG A 89 2.39 15.44 -2.12
CA ARG A 89 1.44 16.53 -2.39
C ARG A 89 0.46 16.69 -1.23
N SER A 90 -0.17 17.86 -1.16
CA SER A 90 -1.36 18.01 -0.32
C SER A 90 -2.49 17.14 -0.87
N GLY A 91 -3.36 16.63 0.00
CA GLY A 91 -4.52 15.85 -0.44
C GLY A 91 -5.44 16.62 -1.38
N GLN A 92 -5.58 17.94 -1.19
CA GLN A 92 -6.38 18.79 -2.07
C GLN A 92 -5.80 18.81 -3.48
N THR A 93 -4.52 19.17 -3.61
CA THR A 93 -3.83 19.20 -4.91
C THR A 93 -3.92 17.85 -5.62
N TRP A 94 -3.68 16.76 -4.88
CA TRP A 94 -3.77 15.41 -5.45
C TRP A 94 -5.19 15.06 -5.92
N SER A 95 -6.21 15.45 -5.15
CA SER A 95 -7.61 15.20 -5.50
C SER A 95 -8.02 16.00 -6.73
N ASP A 96 -7.64 17.28 -6.80
CA ASP A 96 -7.95 18.14 -7.95
C ASP A 96 -7.25 17.64 -9.22
N GLU A 97 -5.97 17.25 -9.14
CA GLU A 97 -5.25 16.66 -10.28
C GLU A 97 -5.91 15.35 -10.73
N THR A 98 -6.37 14.52 -9.79
CA THR A 98 -7.06 13.25 -10.09
C THR A 98 -8.43 13.50 -10.72
N ALA A 99 -9.23 14.42 -10.18
CA ALA A 99 -10.52 14.79 -10.74
C ALA A 99 -10.37 15.33 -12.18
N ASN A 100 -9.42 16.26 -12.39
CA ASN A 100 -9.11 16.81 -13.71
C ASN A 100 -8.66 15.74 -14.71
N ARG A 101 -7.77 14.83 -14.28
CA ARG A 101 -7.29 13.72 -15.13
C ARG A 101 -8.43 12.81 -15.59
N ASN A 102 -9.41 12.56 -14.71
CA ASN A 102 -10.54 11.69 -14.99
C ASN A 102 -11.73 12.42 -15.61
N GLY A 103 -11.62 13.74 -15.82
CA GLY A 103 -12.66 14.55 -16.45
C GLY A 103 -13.93 14.66 -15.62
N LEU A 104 -13.81 14.65 -14.29
CA LEU A 104 -14.95 14.86 -13.38
C LEU A 104 -15.48 16.30 -13.54
N GLY A 105 -16.80 16.42 -13.66
CA GLY A 105 -17.49 17.71 -13.85
C GLY A 105 -18.18 18.22 -12.58
N GLN A 106 -19.03 19.25 -12.74
CA GLN A 106 -19.76 19.92 -11.64
C GLN A 106 -20.67 19.01 -10.81
N ASP A 107 -21.18 17.92 -11.39
CA ASP A 107 -22.05 16.96 -10.70
C ASP A 107 -21.28 15.79 -10.06
N ASP A 108 -19.97 15.75 -10.27
CA ASP A 108 -19.08 14.70 -9.79
C ASP A 108 -18.25 15.18 -8.59
N VAL A 109 -18.18 14.35 -7.56
CA VAL A 109 -17.34 14.59 -6.39
C VAL A 109 -16.30 13.50 -6.33
N LEU A 110 -15.05 13.85 -6.04
CA LEU A 110 -14.02 12.87 -5.68
C LEU A 110 -13.72 12.95 -4.19
N LEU A 111 -13.76 11.81 -3.49
CA LEU A 111 -13.18 11.63 -2.16
C LEU A 111 -11.92 10.78 -2.26
N SER A 112 -10.79 11.36 -1.87
CA SER A 112 -9.49 10.70 -1.88
C SER A 112 -9.05 10.37 -0.46
N VAL A 113 -8.63 9.12 -0.23
CA VAL A 113 -8.23 8.62 1.09
C VAL A 113 -6.82 8.04 1.02
N ALA A 114 -5.87 8.71 1.67
CA ALA A 114 -4.50 8.25 1.88
C ALA A 114 -4.43 7.45 3.18
N THR A 115 -4.45 6.13 3.06
CA THR A 115 -4.58 5.20 4.20
C THR A 115 -3.35 5.16 5.09
N HIS A 116 -2.15 5.29 4.52
CA HIS A 116 -0.90 5.30 5.28
C HIS A 116 -0.73 6.61 6.05
N ASP A 117 -0.97 7.73 5.38
CA ASP A 117 -0.80 9.07 5.96
C ASP A 117 -1.98 9.49 6.83
N ARG A 118 -3.08 8.72 6.81
CA ARG A 118 -4.33 9.00 7.54
C ARG A 118 -4.92 10.35 7.19
N GLN A 119 -4.89 10.68 5.91
CA GLN A 119 -5.39 11.92 5.36
C GLN A 119 -6.50 11.63 4.36
N TYR A 120 -7.40 12.60 4.21
CA TYR A 120 -8.40 12.59 3.16
C TYR A 120 -8.57 14.00 2.63
N ALA A 121 -9.05 14.09 1.39
CA ALA A 121 -9.41 15.34 0.75
C ALA A 121 -10.52 15.08 -0.26
N TYR A 122 -11.21 16.13 -0.70
CA TYR A 122 -12.23 16.03 -1.73
C TYR A 122 -12.00 17.06 -2.83
N SER A 123 -12.44 16.73 -4.03
CA SER A 123 -12.48 17.66 -5.15
C SER A 123 -13.92 17.76 -5.65
N VAL A 124 -14.33 19.00 -5.91
CA VAL A 124 -15.61 19.37 -6.51
C VAL A 124 -15.33 20.48 -7.51
N ASP A 125 -15.92 20.42 -8.69
CA ASP A 125 -15.89 21.54 -9.62
C ASP A 125 -16.98 22.55 -9.22
N ALA A 126 -16.60 23.81 -9.04
CA ALA A 126 -17.50 24.85 -8.54
C ALA A 126 -18.22 25.63 -9.65
N GLY A 127 -17.88 25.38 -10.93
CA GLY A 127 -18.44 26.09 -12.08
C GLY A 127 -17.90 27.51 -12.29
#